data_AF-A0A4S2H5A4-F1
#
_entry.id   AF-A0A4S2H5A4-F1
#
_cell.length_a   1.000
_cell.length_b   1.000
_cell.length_c   1.000
_cell.angle_alpha   90.00
_cell.angle_beta   90.00
_cell.angle_gamma   90.00
#
_symmetry.space_group_name_H-M   'P 1'
#
loop_
_entity.id
_entity.type
_entity.pdbx_description
1 polymer ?
#
loop_
_entity_poly.entity_id
_entity_poly.type
_entity_poly.pdbx_seq_one_letter_code
_entity_poly.pdbx_strand_id
1 'polypeptide(L)'
;MGKKKGCKRTTDENIIHEKAVKMRKMTDEQLVHYVEDRVEKARSEGFNRGKEVKAETLQFTITDFAEEIGKIKGIGMVTMGKIRELTDKRLEGLKNAGQGR
;
A
#
# COMPACT_ATOMS: atom_id res chain seq x y z
N MET A 1 25.86 -45.17 33.25
CA MET A 1 24.99 -44.93 32.08
C MET A 1 24.45 -43.51 32.13
N GLY A 2 25.01 -42.57 31.36
CA GLY A 2 24.48 -41.22 31.28
C GLY A 2 23.11 -41.23 30.60
N LYS A 3 22.10 -40.63 31.24
CA LYS A 3 20.75 -40.51 30.66
C LYS A 3 20.88 -39.78 29.31
N LYS A 4 20.46 -40.42 28.21
CA LYS A 4 20.31 -39.76 26.90
C LYS A 4 19.42 -38.54 27.11
N LYS A 5 19.94 -37.34 26.83
CA LYS A 5 19.11 -36.13 26.74
C LYS A 5 18.03 -36.44 25.69
N GLY A 6 16.78 -36.57 26.13
CA GLY A 6 15.66 -36.70 25.21
C GLY A 6 15.69 -35.50 24.30
N CYS A 7 15.81 -35.73 22.99
CA CYS A 7 15.81 -34.69 21.97
C CYS A 7 14.44 -34.03 21.94
N LYS A 8 14.19 -33.15 22.91
CA LYS A 8 13.01 -32.29 22.93
C LYS A 8 13.34 -31.15 21.99
N ARG A 9 12.74 -31.22 20.81
CA ARG A 9 12.75 -30.11 19.87
C ARG A 9 12.13 -28.88 20.54
N THR A 10 12.73 -27.73 20.34
CA THR A 10 12.13 -26.45 20.75
C THR A 10 10.85 -26.20 19.93
N THR A 11 10.01 -25.27 20.38
CA THR A 11 8.77 -24.91 19.65
C THR A 11 9.07 -24.49 18.21
N ASP A 12 10.15 -23.73 17.99
CA ASP A 12 10.57 -23.29 16.65
C ASP A 12 11.05 -24.46 15.78
N GLU A 13 11.81 -25.39 16.37
CA GLU A 13 12.26 -26.61 15.67
C GLU A 13 11.07 -27.50 15.29
N ASN A 14 10.02 -27.56 16.11
CA ASN A 14 8.79 -28.29 15.78
C ASN A 14 8.05 -27.64 14.61
N ILE A 15 7.94 -26.31 14.57
CA ILE A 15 7.30 -25.58 13.47
C ILE A 15 8.05 -25.81 12.15
N ILE A 16 9.38 -25.76 12.16
CA ILE A 16 10.19 -26.03 10.96
C ILE A 16 10.04 -27.50 10.55
N HIS A 17 10.06 -28.42 11.51
CA HIS A 17 9.90 -29.85 11.25
C HIS A 17 8.55 -30.16 10.61
N GLU A 18 7.45 -29.63 11.16
CA GLU A 18 6.11 -29.84 10.62
C GLU A 18 5.97 -29.28 9.20
N LYS A 19 6.50 -28.09 8.95
CA LYS A 19 6.55 -27.51 7.59
C LYS A 19 7.33 -28.41 6.63
N ALA A 20 8.50 -28.91 7.04
CA ALA A 20 9.33 -29.79 6.21
C ALA A 20 8.63 -31.14 5.95
N VAL A 21 7.95 -31.70 6.95
CA VAL A 21 7.16 -32.93 6.79
C VAL A 21 6.01 -32.71 5.81
N LYS A 22 5.33 -31.56 5.90
CA LYS A 22 4.25 -31.21 4.97
C LYS A 22 4.76 -31.07 3.54
N MET A 23 5.89 -30.38 3.33
CA MET A 23 6.52 -30.23 2.01
C MET A 23 6.88 -31.58 1.38
N ARG A 24 7.42 -32.52 2.15
CA ARG A 24 7.79 -33.86 1.65
C ARG A 24 6.59 -34.76 1.33
N LYS A 25 5.40 -34.43 1.86
CA LYS A 25 4.17 -35.20 1.67
C LYS A 25 3.29 -34.67 0.53
N MET A 26 3.55 -33.45 0.05
CA MET A 26 2.82 -32.88 -1.08
C MET A 26 3.27 -33.53 -2.39
N THR A 27 2.34 -33.63 -3.34
CA THR A 27 2.66 -34.05 -4.71
C THR A 27 3.30 -32.91 -5.49
N ASP A 28 3.96 -33.22 -6.59
CA ASP A 28 4.63 -32.22 -7.43
C ASP A 28 3.65 -31.13 -7.92
N GLU A 29 2.43 -31.51 -8.30
CA GLU A 29 1.37 -30.56 -8.68
C GLU A 29 0.99 -29.61 -7.53
N GLN A 30 0.84 -30.14 -6.31
CA GLN A 30 0.53 -29.33 -5.14
C GLN A 30 1.69 -28.40 -4.76
N LEU A 31 2.92 -28.82 -4.98
CA LEU A 31 4.11 -28.00 -4.77
C LEU A 31 4.18 -26.85 -5.79
N VAL A 32 3.89 -27.13 -7.05
CA VAL A 32 3.83 -26.12 -8.12
C VAL A 32 2.77 -25.07 -7.79
N HIS A 33 1.54 -25.48 -7.50
CA HIS A 33 0.46 -24.55 -7.13
C HIS A 33 0.78 -23.74 -5.88
N TYR A 34 1.38 -24.37 -4.85
CA TYR A 34 1.77 -23.66 -3.63
C TYR A 34 2.81 -22.56 -3.87
N VAL A 35 3.70 -22.73 -4.85
CA VAL A 35 4.68 -21.72 -5.25
C VAL A 35 4.04 -20.64 -6.11
N GLU A 36 3.21 -21.03 -7.08
CA GLU A 36 2.49 -20.11 -7.97
C GLU A 36 1.56 -19.18 -7.19
N ASP A 37 0.74 -19.72 -6.28
CA ASP A 37 -0.15 -18.94 -5.40
C ASP A 37 0.63 -17.93 -4.56
N ARG A 38 1.85 -18.27 -4.11
CA ARG A 38 2.69 -17.35 -3.33
C ARG A 38 3.26 -16.24 -4.19
N VAL A 39 3.64 -16.52 -5.43
CA VAL A 39 4.15 -15.53 -6.38
C VAL A 39 3.02 -14.61 -6.84
N GLU A 40 1.85 -15.16 -7.12
CA GLU A 40 0.65 -14.40 -7.49
C GLU A 40 0.14 -13.55 -6.33
N LYS A 41 0.16 -14.07 -5.10
CA LYS A 41 -0.14 -13.31 -3.89
C LYS A 41 0.86 -12.16 -3.67
N ALA A 42 2.16 -12.39 -3.85
CA ALA A 42 3.15 -11.31 -3.76
C ALA A 42 2.97 -10.24 -4.86
N ARG A 43 2.58 -10.65 -6.07
CA ARG A 43 2.28 -9.71 -7.17
C ARG A 43 1.02 -8.90 -6.92
N SER A 44 -0.06 -9.53 -6.46
CA SER A 44 -1.34 -8.87 -6.17
C SER A 44 -1.27 -7.98 -4.91
N GLU A 45 -0.60 -8.41 -3.85
CA GLU A 45 -0.38 -7.60 -2.64
C GLU A 45 0.54 -6.40 -2.90
N GLY A 46 1.60 -6.58 -3.69
CA GLY A 46 2.48 -5.48 -4.10
C GLY A 46 1.77 -4.44 -4.98
N PHE A 47 0.92 -4.90 -5.90
CA PHE A 47 0.17 -4.04 -6.81
C PHE A 47 -0.97 -3.27 -6.12
N ASN A 48 -1.69 -3.91 -5.18
CA ASN A 48 -2.79 -3.26 -4.46
C ASN A 48 -2.29 -2.26 -3.41
N ARG A 49 -1.20 -2.56 -2.68
CA ARG A 49 -0.58 -1.58 -1.77
C ARG A 49 -0.12 -0.31 -2.50
N GLY A 50 0.38 -0.44 -3.73
CA GLY A 50 0.75 0.71 -4.55
C GLY A 50 -0.45 1.59 -4.94
N LYS A 51 -1.62 0.98 -5.18
CA LYS A 51 -2.85 1.70 -5.55
C LYS A 51 -3.55 2.31 -4.33
N GLU A 52 -3.56 1.61 -3.20
CA GLU A 52 -4.11 2.10 -1.93
C GLU A 52 -3.26 3.25 -1.37
N VAL A 53 -1.93 3.12 -1.31
CA VAL A 53 -1.06 4.23 -0.88
C VAL A 53 -1.19 5.43 -1.81
N LYS A 54 -1.32 5.22 -3.13
CA LYS A 54 -1.53 6.32 -4.08
C LYS A 54 -2.92 6.94 -4.00
N ALA A 55 -3.95 6.19 -3.60
CA ALA A 55 -5.29 6.72 -3.39
C ALA A 55 -5.44 7.43 -2.03
N GLU A 56 -4.79 6.93 -0.99
CA GLU A 56 -4.81 7.51 0.36
C GLU A 56 -3.94 8.77 0.47
N THR A 57 -2.83 8.85 -0.29
CA THR A 57 -1.94 10.03 -0.28
C THR A 57 -2.37 11.16 -1.22
N LEU A 58 -3.39 10.97 -2.08
CA LEU A 58 -3.78 11.93 -3.12
C LEU A 58 -5.28 12.31 -3.12
N GLN A 59 -6.00 12.06 -2.03
CA GLN A 59 -7.42 12.46 -1.92
C GLN A 59 -7.64 13.81 -1.24
N PHE A 60 -6.71 14.74 -1.42
CA PHE A 60 -6.95 16.13 -1.05
C PHE A 60 -7.12 16.94 -2.32
N THR A 61 -8.37 17.30 -2.63
CA THR A 61 -8.62 18.16 -3.78
C THR A 61 -8.16 19.58 -3.45
N ILE A 62 -7.72 20.32 -4.47
CA ILE A 62 -7.29 21.71 -4.28
C ILE A 62 -8.43 22.56 -3.67
N THR A 63 -9.69 22.18 -3.95
CA THR A 63 -10.89 22.76 -3.37
C THR A 63 -11.00 22.51 -1.86
N ASP A 64 -10.71 21.30 -1.37
CA ASP A 64 -10.74 20.99 0.06
C ASP A 64 -9.72 21.82 0.85
N PHE A 65 -8.53 22.02 0.25
CA PHE A 65 -7.48 22.86 0.84
C PHE A 65 -7.86 24.33 0.89
N ALA A 66 -8.51 24.85 -0.16
CA ALA A 66 -9.02 26.21 -0.16
C ALA A 66 -10.08 26.42 0.94
N GLU A 67 -10.94 25.43 1.20
CA GLU A 67 -11.93 25.51 2.27
C GLU A 67 -11.31 25.47 3.67
N GLU A 68 -10.25 24.70 3.89
CA GLU A 68 -9.50 24.71 5.15
C GLU A 68 -8.83 26.05 5.42
N ILE A 69 -8.24 26.69 4.40
CA ILE A 69 -7.67 28.03 4.53
C ILE A 69 -8.75 29.03 4.96
N GLY A 70 -9.96 28.92 4.41
CA GLY A 70 -11.08 29.79 4.77
C GLY A 70 -11.52 29.68 6.24
N LYS A 71 -11.20 28.58 6.92
CA LYS A 71 -11.51 28.37 8.35
C LYS A 71 -10.48 29.02 9.29
N ILE A 72 -9.34 29.49 8.77
CA ILE A 72 -8.30 30.13 9.57
C ILE A 72 -8.77 31.52 10.03
N LYS A 73 -8.71 31.75 11.34
CA LYS A 73 -9.09 33.04 11.95
C LYS A 73 -8.26 34.18 11.36
N GLY A 74 -8.93 35.21 10.86
CA GLY A 74 -8.29 36.38 10.25
C GLY A 74 -8.23 36.35 8.71
N ILE A 75 -8.61 35.23 8.09
CA ILE A 75 -8.77 35.16 6.63
C ILE A 75 -10.19 35.59 6.26
N GLY A 76 -10.29 36.69 5.53
CA GLY A 76 -11.57 37.25 5.06
C GLY A 76 -11.93 36.81 3.63
N MET A 77 -13.18 37.11 3.24
CA MET A 77 -13.72 36.76 1.91
C MET A 77 -12.88 37.30 0.74
N VAL A 78 -12.30 38.50 0.88
CA VAL A 78 -11.48 39.13 -0.16
C VAL A 78 -10.19 38.34 -0.42
N THR A 79 -9.52 37.91 0.65
CA THR A 79 -8.30 37.10 0.55
C THR A 79 -8.60 35.72 -0.03
N MET A 80 -9.72 35.12 0.37
CA MET A 80 -10.18 33.85 -0.20
C MET A 80 -10.53 33.94 -1.68
N GLY A 81 -11.16 35.04 -2.12
CA GLY A 81 -11.44 35.28 -3.54
C GLY A 81 -10.16 35.28 -4.38
N LYS A 82 -9.12 35.98 -3.93
CA LYS A 82 -7.81 36.02 -4.62
C LYS A 82 -7.15 34.64 -4.70
N ILE A 83 -7.28 33.82 -3.65
CA ILE A 83 -6.74 32.45 -3.62
C ILE A 83 -7.47 31.57 -4.65
N ARG A 84 -8.80 31.71 -4.76
CA ARG A 84 -9.60 30.99 -5.77
C ARG A 84 -9.20 31.40 -7.18
N GLU A 85 -9.12 32.70 -7.48
CA GLU A 85 -8.70 33.18 -8.80
C GLU A 85 -7.29 32.72 -9.19
N LEU A 86 -6.34 32.73 -8.26
CA LEU A 86 -4.98 32.23 -8.52
C LEU A 86 -4.98 30.73 -8.81
N THR A 87 -5.82 29.98 -8.10
CA THR A 87 -5.99 28.54 -8.29
C THR A 87 -6.58 28.24 -9.67
N ASP A 88 -7.64 28.96 -10.05
CA ASP A 88 -8.31 28.79 -11.35
C ASP A 88 -7.35 29.09 -12.51
N LYS A 89 -6.59 30.20 -12.42
CA LYS A 89 -5.56 30.55 -13.43
C LYS A 89 -4.50 29.46 -13.60
N ARG A 90 -4.05 28.85 -12.50
CA ARG A 90 -3.07 27.75 -12.55
C ARG A 90 -3.67 26.48 -13.14
N LEU A 91 -4.94 26.20 -12.83
CA LEU A 91 -5.66 25.06 -13.37
C LEU A 91 -5.89 25.20 -14.89
N GLU A 92 -6.24 26.40 -15.35
CA GLU A 92 -6.36 26.73 -16.77
C GLU A 92 -5.02 26.60 -17.49
N GLY A 93 -3.93 27.09 -16.91
CA GLY A 93 -2.58 26.94 -17.46
C GLY A 93 -2.18 25.48 -17.69
N LEU A 94 -2.54 24.58 -16.76
CA LEU A 94 -2.31 23.13 -16.91
C LEU A 94 -3.16 22.49 -18.01
N LYS A 95 -4.44 22.89 -18.12
CA LYS A 95 -5.34 22.42 -19.20
C LYS A 95 -4.82 22.82 -20.58
N ASN A 96 -4.33 24.05 -20.71
CA ASN A 96 -3.76 24.57 -21.94
C ASN A 96 -2.42 23.90 -22.30
N ALA A 97 -1.59 23.55 -21.31
CA ALA A 97 -0.33 22.84 -21.53
C ALA A 97 -0.51 21.37 -21.95
N GLY A 98 -1.64 20.75 -21.59
CA GLY A 98 -1.97 19.37 -21.94
C GLY A 98 -2.56 19.19 -23.35
N GLN A 99 -3.06 20.25 -23.99
CA GLN A 99 -3.67 20.20 -25.32
C GLN A 99 -2.66 20.36 -26.48
N GLY A 100 -1.38 20.55 -26.18
CA GLY A 100 -0.30 20.72 -27.18
C GLY A 100 0.54 19.47 -27.46
N ARG A 101 0.04 18.26 -27.17
CA ARG A 101 0.70 16.98 -27.52
C ARG A 101 -0.17 16.14 -28.43
#